data_AF-R6VV38-F1
#
_entry.id   AF-R6VV38-F1
#
_cell.length_a   1.000
_cell.length_b   1.000
_cell.length_c   1.000
_cell.angle_alpha   90.00
_cell.angle_beta   90.00
_cell.angle_gamma   90.00
#
_symmetry.space_group_name_H-M   'P 1'
#
loop_
_entity.id
_entity.type
_entity.pdbx_description
1 polymer ?
#
loop_
_entity_poly.entity_id
_entity_poly.type
_entity_poly.pdbx_seq_one_letter_code
_entity_poly.pdbx_strand_id
1 'polypeptide(L)'
;MEKSKNTTLRYYIDLIVVCALAFVSAYMLLPKGGKWATLPFCIVCAVAAGFTRVKWLFSSIIFAVSAYFVSSFFVGDFEFSVVCAAFSGVCCLVGCLAAKFTESRKALAAVAAVFLVAIGCAGHFYLFGSPLSAFRASDTLEAYVSENYTDSVKTNGLRYDRAKRLYFTEIYGTNNVTDICTLYSDGTYVIDNYRARAVNSLMSDARLKVQLALRDAYPNGKFGVVSAGISAFPEGKLDVSEQFSDLSRMSFDINVSTALTLDDFASLAGEYIRAVAKAGLRPAHIRVRGGNVGKHFLTVKTLPTSFPAPVSVAFEPEDPFALYVAKKLMK
;
A
#
# COMPACT_ATOMS: atom_id res chain seq x y z
N MET A 1 -24.64 -42.78 -42.39
CA MET A 1 -24.06 -42.83 -41.02
C MET A 1 -22.80 -41.98 -40.85
N GLU A 2 -21.93 -41.87 -41.86
CA GLU A 2 -20.69 -41.06 -41.80
C GLU A 2 -20.89 -39.56 -41.56
N LYS A 3 -21.89 -38.95 -42.23
CA LYS A 3 -22.19 -37.52 -42.10
C LYS A 3 -22.60 -37.13 -40.67
N SER A 4 -23.33 -38.02 -39.97
CA SER A 4 -23.76 -37.85 -38.57
C SER A 4 -22.56 -37.92 -37.60
N LYS A 5 -21.67 -38.92 -37.76
CA LYS A 5 -20.44 -39.05 -36.95
C LYS A 5 -19.53 -37.82 -37.08
N ASN A 6 -19.38 -37.25 -38.27
CA ASN A 6 -18.55 -36.05 -38.49
C ASN A 6 -19.12 -34.78 -37.83
N THR A 7 -20.45 -34.60 -37.81
CA THR A 7 -21.09 -33.49 -37.09
C THR A 7 -20.90 -33.61 -35.57
N THR A 8 -21.00 -34.82 -35.02
CA THR A 8 -20.83 -35.08 -33.59
C THR A 8 -19.39 -34.86 -33.16
N LEU A 9 -18.41 -35.38 -33.91
CA LEU A 9 -16.99 -35.15 -33.63
C LEU A 9 -16.63 -33.65 -33.66
N ARG A 10 -17.13 -32.92 -34.67
CA ARG A 10 -16.89 -31.46 -34.77
C ARG A 10 -17.47 -30.70 -33.58
N TYR A 11 -18.64 -31.10 -33.08
CA TYR A 11 -19.24 -30.49 -31.89
C TYR A 11 -18.37 -30.69 -30.63
N TYR A 12 -17.81 -31.89 -30.43
CA TYR A 12 -16.92 -32.14 -29.30
C TYR A 12 -15.60 -31.36 -29.39
N ILE A 13 -15.03 -31.20 -30.59
CA ILE A 13 -13.86 -30.35 -30.82
C ILE A 13 -14.19 -28.90 -30.44
N ASP A 14 -15.32 -28.38 -30.94
CA ASP A 14 -15.79 -27.03 -30.64
C ASP A 14 -16.01 -26.83 -29.12
N LEU A 15 -16.52 -27.85 -28.42
CA LEU A 15 -16.67 -27.82 -26.96
C LEU A 15 -15.33 -27.74 -26.23
N ILE A 16 -14.33 -28.53 -26.65
CA ILE A 16 -12.98 -28.49 -26.08
C ILE A 16 -12.37 -27.10 -26.27
N VAL A 17 -12.55 -26.50 -27.45
CA VAL A 17 -12.07 -25.13 -27.75
C VAL A 17 -12.74 -24.12 -26.80
N VAL A 18 -14.06 -24.18 -26.62
CA VAL A 18 -14.78 -23.29 -25.70
C VAL A 18 -14.27 -23.44 -24.26
N CYS A 19 -14.04 -24.67 -23.78
CA CYS A 19 -13.47 -24.91 -22.46
C CYS A 19 -12.06 -24.32 -22.31
N ALA A 20 -11.21 -24.46 -23.33
CA ALA A 20 -9.86 -23.88 -23.33
C ALA A 20 -9.90 -22.35 -23.30
N LEU A 21 -10.75 -21.72 -24.13
CA LEU A 21 -10.94 -20.26 -24.15
C LEU A 21 -11.48 -19.74 -22.82
N ALA A 22 -12.44 -20.46 -22.23
CA ALA A 22 -13.01 -20.14 -20.91
C ALA A 22 -11.93 -20.18 -19.82
N PHE A 23 -11.07 -21.20 -19.83
CA PHE A 23 -9.96 -21.32 -18.89
C PHE A 23 -8.94 -20.19 -19.05
N VAL A 24 -8.54 -19.86 -20.29
CA VAL A 24 -7.61 -18.75 -20.55
C VAL A 24 -8.21 -17.42 -20.08
N SER A 25 -9.49 -17.16 -20.39
CA SER A 25 -10.20 -15.97 -19.92
C SER A 25 -10.23 -15.89 -18.39
N ALA A 26 -10.58 -17.00 -17.73
CA ALA A 26 -10.63 -17.11 -16.28
C ALA A 26 -9.25 -16.92 -15.61
N TYR A 27 -8.19 -17.46 -16.21
CA TYR A 27 -6.82 -17.31 -15.70
C TYR A 27 -6.35 -15.87 -15.78
N MET A 28 -6.69 -15.17 -16.86
CA MET A 28 -6.32 -13.75 -17.01
C MET A 28 -7.02 -12.87 -15.97
N LEU A 29 -8.22 -13.22 -15.50
CA LEU A 29 -8.93 -12.53 -14.43
C LEU A 29 -8.26 -12.61 -13.05
N LEU A 30 -7.22 -13.44 -12.89
CA LEU A 30 -6.52 -13.53 -11.63
C LEU A 30 -5.81 -12.20 -11.29
N PRO A 31 -5.76 -11.80 -10.01
CA PRO A 31 -5.15 -10.52 -9.59
C PRO A 31 -3.67 -10.36 -9.98
N LYS A 32 -2.99 -11.47 -10.34
CA LYS A 32 -1.59 -11.51 -10.77
C LYS A 32 -1.40 -11.38 -12.29
N GLY A 33 -2.47 -11.56 -13.09
CA GLY A 33 -2.42 -11.66 -14.56
C GLY A 33 -2.11 -10.35 -15.31
N GLY A 34 -1.89 -9.25 -14.61
CA GLY A 34 -1.66 -7.94 -15.22
C GLY A 34 -2.97 -7.33 -15.74
N LYS A 35 -3.35 -6.18 -15.18
CA LYS A 35 -4.61 -5.46 -15.45
C LYS A 35 -4.83 -5.07 -16.92
N TRP A 36 -3.75 -5.09 -17.69
CA TRP A 36 -3.72 -4.71 -19.11
C TRP A 36 -4.02 -5.89 -20.04
N ALA A 37 -3.81 -7.12 -19.57
CA ALA A 37 -4.09 -8.33 -20.34
C ALA A 37 -5.54 -8.83 -20.15
N THR A 38 -6.20 -8.48 -19.05
CA THR A 38 -7.53 -8.99 -18.70
C THR A 38 -8.60 -8.67 -19.74
N LEU A 39 -8.86 -7.39 -20.02
CA LEU A 39 -9.96 -6.98 -20.89
C LEU A 39 -9.79 -7.49 -22.34
N PRO A 40 -8.63 -7.32 -23.01
CA PRO A 40 -8.47 -7.75 -24.39
C PRO A 40 -8.61 -9.27 -24.55
N PHE A 41 -8.03 -10.06 -23.64
CA PHE A 41 -8.13 -11.52 -23.71
C PHE A 41 -9.56 -12.02 -23.44
N CYS A 42 -10.27 -11.43 -22.46
CA CYS A 42 -11.67 -11.79 -22.22
C CYS A 42 -12.54 -11.52 -23.46
N ILE A 43 -12.33 -10.40 -24.16
CA ILE A 43 -13.07 -10.05 -25.39
C ILE A 43 -12.70 -11.01 -26.53
N VAL A 44 -11.41 -11.24 -26.78
CA VAL A 44 -10.95 -12.12 -27.88
C VAL A 44 -11.44 -13.56 -27.66
N CYS A 45 -11.31 -14.10 -26.45
CA CYS A 45 -11.81 -15.44 -26.11
C CYS A 45 -13.33 -15.54 -26.28
N ALA A 46 -14.07 -14.51 -25.87
CA ALA A 46 -15.52 -14.45 -26.02
C ALA A 46 -15.97 -14.44 -27.50
N VAL A 47 -15.31 -13.64 -28.34
CA VAL A 47 -15.60 -13.56 -29.77
C VAL A 47 -15.22 -14.86 -30.48
N ALA A 48 -14.06 -15.45 -30.16
CA ALA A 48 -13.62 -16.73 -30.71
C ALA A 48 -14.62 -17.86 -30.40
N ALA A 49 -15.16 -17.89 -29.17
CA ALA A 49 -16.21 -18.84 -28.79
C ALA A 49 -17.49 -18.68 -29.62
N GLY A 50 -17.79 -17.46 -30.09
CA GLY A 50 -18.92 -17.13 -30.95
C GLY A 50 -18.92 -17.79 -32.33
N PHE A 51 -17.73 -18.15 -32.85
CA PHE A 51 -17.57 -18.83 -34.14
C PHE A 51 -17.68 -20.36 -34.05
N THR A 52 -17.89 -20.90 -32.85
CA THR A 52 -18.06 -22.35 -32.64
C THR A 52 -19.52 -22.78 -32.84
N ARG A 53 -19.77 -24.10 -33.04
CA ARG A 53 -21.13 -24.64 -33.12
C ARG A 53 -21.81 -24.82 -31.77
N VAL A 54 -21.13 -24.51 -30.67
CA VAL A 54 -21.68 -24.60 -29.33
C VAL A 54 -22.76 -23.52 -29.15
N LYS A 55 -23.87 -23.88 -28.51
CA LYS A 55 -24.93 -22.92 -28.22
C LYS A 55 -24.36 -21.79 -27.35
N TRP A 56 -24.42 -20.55 -27.82
CA TRP A 56 -23.90 -19.35 -27.14
C TRP A 56 -24.26 -19.24 -25.65
N LEU A 57 -25.49 -19.60 -25.25
CA LEU A 57 -25.89 -19.67 -23.84
C LEU A 57 -25.06 -20.70 -23.05
N PHE A 58 -24.78 -21.85 -23.64
CA PHE A 58 -23.95 -22.88 -23.03
C PHE A 58 -22.48 -22.45 -22.95
N SER A 59 -21.95 -21.80 -23.99
CA SER A 59 -20.61 -21.19 -23.95
C SER A 59 -20.47 -20.15 -22.83
N SER A 60 -21.48 -19.30 -22.65
CA SER A 60 -21.52 -18.31 -21.57
C SER A 60 -21.52 -18.96 -20.18
N ILE A 61 -22.28 -20.05 -20.00
CA ILE A 61 -22.27 -20.83 -18.74
C ILE A 61 -20.89 -21.43 -18.48
N ILE A 62 -20.25 -22.01 -19.49
CA ILE A 62 -18.88 -22.55 -19.35
C ILE A 62 -17.92 -21.45 -18.89
N PHE A 63 -17.96 -20.27 -19.52
CA PHE A 63 -17.13 -19.13 -19.13
C PHE A 63 -17.37 -18.65 -17.69
N ALA A 64 -18.64 -18.60 -17.25
CA ALA A 64 -18.99 -18.21 -15.90
C ALA A 64 -18.51 -19.24 -14.87
N VAL A 65 -18.75 -20.53 -15.12
CA VAL A 65 -18.36 -21.63 -14.24
C VAL A 65 -16.84 -21.75 -14.15
N SER A 66 -16.13 -21.66 -15.28
CA SER A 66 -14.66 -21.65 -15.29
C SER A 66 -14.09 -20.48 -14.49
N ALA A 67 -14.63 -19.26 -14.68
CA ALA A 67 -14.19 -18.10 -13.93
C ALA A 67 -14.44 -18.27 -12.43
N TYR A 68 -15.61 -18.75 -12.02
CA TYR A 68 -15.94 -19.02 -10.62
C TYR A 68 -14.96 -20.01 -9.98
N PHE A 69 -14.70 -21.15 -10.62
CA PHE A 69 -13.82 -22.17 -10.04
C PHE A 69 -12.36 -21.73 -9.98
N VAL A 70 -11.86 -21.08 -11.03
CA VAL A 70 -10.48 -20.57 -11.07
C VAL A 70 -10.29 -19.49 -10.01
N SER A 71 -11.18 -18.50 -9.93
CA SER A 71 -11.08 -17.45 -8.91
C SER A 71 -11.24 -18.00 -7.49
N SER A 72 -12.16 -18.95 -7.27
CA SER A 72 -12.36 -19.57 -5.96
C SER A 72 -11.12 -20.35 -5.52
N PHE A 73 -10.50 -21.09 -6.43
CA PHE A 73 -9.32 -21.90 -6.14
C PHE A 73 -8.07 -21.05 -5.83
N PHE A 74 -7.82 -19.98 -6.62
CA PHE A 74 -6.60 -19.19 -6.49
C PHE A 74 -6.71 -17.99 -5.52
N VAL A 75 -7.91 -17.48 -5.27
CA VAL A 75 -8.14 -16.29 -4.43
C VAL A 75 -8.90 -16.61 -3.16
N GLY A 76 -9.85 -17.55 -3.20
CA GLY A 76 -10.64 -17.96 -2.02
C GLY A 76 -11.70 -16.96 -1.55
N ASP A 77 -11.92 -15.88 -2.30
CA ASP A 77 -12.93 -14.84 -2.02
C ASP A 77 -14.21 -15.13 -2.81
N PHE A 78 -15.32 -15.33 -2.09
CA PHE A 78 -16.63 -15.63 -2.68
C PHE A 78 -17.17 -14.47 -3.52
N GLU A 79 -17.11 -13.24 -3.00
CA GLU A 79 -17.60 -12.06 -3.71
C GLU A 79 -16.80 -11.83 -4.99
N PHE A 80 -15.47 -11.95 -4.91
CA PHE A 80 -14.61 -11.89 -6.09
C PHE A 80 -15.02 -12.94 -7.14
N SER A 81 -15.28 -14.17 -6.68
CA SER A 81 -15.57 -15.28 -7.58
C SER A 81 -16.91 -15.14 -8.28
N VAL A 82 -17.92 -14.64 -7.59
CA VAL A 82 -19.23 -14.33 -8.17
C VAL A 82 -19.11 -13.20 -9.21
N VAL A 83 -18.35 -12.15 -8.91
CA VAL A 83 -18.16 -11.03 -9.85
C VAL A 83 -17.38 -11.47 -11.08
N CYS A 84 -16.33 -12.28 -10.93
CA CYS A 84 -15.58 -12.86 -12.06
C CYS A 84 -16.45 -13.77 -12.92
N ALA A 85 -17.31 -14.59 -12.30
CA ALA A 85 -18.25 -15.45 -13.01
C ALA A 85 -19.25 -14.64 -13.84
N ALA A 86 -19.86 -13.62 -13.23
CA ALA A 86 -20.79 -12.72 -13.90
C ALA A 86 -20.10 -11.98 -15.06
N PHE A 87 -18.92 -11.40 -14.81
CA PHE A 87 -18.16 -10.67 -15.83
C PHE A 87 -17.77 -11.57 -17.02
N SER A 88 -17.21 -12.76 -16.76
CA SER A 88 -16.78 -13.70 -17.80
C SER A 88 -17.97 -14.23 -18.62
N GLY A 89 -19.06 -14.60 -17.94
CA GLY A 89 -20.29 -15.07 -18.57
C GLY A 89 -20.92 -14.01 -19.47
N VAL A 90 -21.04 -12.77 -18.97
CA VAL A 90 -21.54 -11.63 -19.76
C VAL A 90 -20.63 -11.35 -20.95
N CYS A 91 -19.31 -11.25 -20.76
CA CYS A 91 -18.35 -11.04 -21.86
C CYS A 91 -18.51 -12.07 -22.97
N CYS A 92 -18.58 -13.36 -22.63
CA CYS A 92 -18.82 -14.45 -23.59
C CYS A 92 -20.13 -14.29 -24.34
N LEU A 93 -21.21 -13.94 -23.64
CA LEU A 93 -22.52 -13.70 -24.24
C LEU A 93 -22.47 -12.54 -25.25
N VAL A 94 -21.78 -11.44 -24.92
CA VAL A 94 -21.56 -10.31 -25.85
C VAL A 94 -20.79 -10.76 -27.08
N GLY A 95 -19.65 -11.43 -26.89
CA GLY A 95 -18.76 -11.83 -27.98
C GLY A 95 -19.44 -12.80 -28.94
N CYS A 96 -20.20 -13.76 -28.40
CA CYS A 96 -21.01 -14.68 -29.20
C CYS A 96 -22.09 -13.98 -30.00
N LEU A 97 -22.77 -12.98 -29.41
CA LEU A 97 -23.79 -12.21 -30.09
C LEU A 97 -23.18 -11.31 -31.18
N ALA A 98 -22.04 -10.67 -30.91
CA ALA A 98 -21.32 -9.86 -31.88
C ALA A 98 -20.92 -10.66 -33.13
N ALA A 99 -20.40 -11.88 -32.96
CA ALA A 99 -20.06 -12.78 -34.07
C ALA A 99 -21.27 -13.20 -34.92
N LYS A 100 -22.48 -13.23 -34.34
CA LYS A 100 -23.73 -13.50 -35.07
C LYS A 100 -24.32 -12.26 -35.76
N PHE A 101 -23.97 -11.07 -35.30
CA PHE A 101 -24.46 -9.81 -35.89
C PHE A 101 -23.70 -9.44 -37.15
N THR A 102 -22.44 -9.84 -37.27
CA THR A 102 -21.70 -9.78 -38.54
C THR A 102 -22.41 -10.56 -39.66
N GLU A 103 -23.20 -11.58 -39.33
CA GLU A 103 -23.95 -12.37 -40.31
C GLU A 103 -25.37 -11.83 -40.60
N SER A 104 -26.01 -11.12 -39.65
CA SER A 104 -27.46 -10.88 -39.70
C SER A 104 -27.92 -9.42 -39.87
N ARG A 105 -27.01 -8.43 -39.79
CA ARG A 105 -27.29 -6.97 -39.99
C ARG A 105 -28.53 -6.43 -39.24
N LYS A 106 -28.89 -6.94 -38.06
CA LYS A 106 -30.05 -6.47 -37.28
C LYS A 106 -29.67 -5.33 -36.33
N ALA A 107 -30.47 -4.27 -36.27
CA ALA A 107 -30.21 -3.08 -35.44
C ALA A 107 -30.38 -3.33 -33.92
N LEU A 108 -31.45 -4.02 -33.50
CA LEU A 108 -31.73 -4.36 -32.09
C LEU A 108 -30.58 -5.14 -31.43
N ALA A 109 -29.98 -5.97 -32.26
CA ALA A 109 -28.82 -6.79 -32.01
C ALA A 109 -27.55 -5.96 -31.73
N ALA A 110 -27.26 -4.99 -32.59
CA ALA A 110 -26.16 -4.04 -32.38
C ALA A 110 -26.35 -3.23 -31.08
N VAL A 111 -27.58 -2.78 -30.79
CA VAL A 111 -27.90 -2.09 -29.53
C VAL A 111 -27.63 -2.99 -28.33
N ALA A 112 -28.09 -4.25 -28.36
CA ALA A 112 -27.83 -5.21 -27.28
C ALA A 112 -26.34 -5.46 -27.07
N ALA A 113 -25.54 -5.55 -28.14
CA ALA A 113 -24.08 -5.69 -28.04
C ALA A 113 -23.42 -4.49 -27.35
N VAL A 114 -23.82 -3.25 -27.68
CA VAL A 114 -23.27 -2.03 -27.05
C VAL A 114 -23.56 -2.00 -25.55
N PHE A 115 -24.80 -2.28 -25.12
CA PHE A 115 -25.15 -2.34 -23.70
C PHE A 115 -24.35 -3.41 -22.96
N LEU A 116 -24.19 -4.57 -23.58
CA LEU A 116 -23.46 -5.69 -23.00
C LEU A 116 -21.95 -5.40 -22.89
N VAL A 117 -21.35 -4.70 -23.86
CA VAL A 117 -19.96 -4.20 -23.76
C VAL A 117 -19.83 -3.21 -22.60
N ALA A 118 -20.78 -2.29 -22.44
CA ALA A 118 -20.77 -1.33 -21.33
C ALA A 118 -20.83 -2.02 -19.96
N ILE A 119 -21.65 -3.07 -19.82
CA ILE A 119 -21.72 -3.90 -18.61
C ILE A 119 -20.39 -4.62 -18.36
N GLY A 120 -19.76 -5.16 -19.42
CA GLY A 120 -18.41 -5.70 -19.35
C GLY A 120 -17.40 -4.67 -18.82
N CYS A 121 -17.31 -3.51 -19.47
CA CYS A 121 -16.42 -2.43 -19.01
C CYS A 121 -16.67 -2.02 -17.55
N ALA A 122 -17.93 -1.93 -17.13
CA ALA A 122 -18.28 -1.64 -15.73
C ALA A 122 -17.76 -2.73 -14.76
N GLY A 123 -17.94 -4.01 -15.10
CA GLY A 123 -17.41 -5.13 -14.33
C GLY A 123 -15.87 -5.13 -14.26
N HIS A 124 -15.20 -4.81 -15.38
CA HIS A 124 -13.75 -4.66 -15.39
C HIS A 124 -13.28 -3.50 -14.51
N PHE A 125 -13.93 -2.35 -14.59
CA PHE A 125 -13.58 -1.20 -13.75
C PHE A 125 -13.81 -1.48 -12.27
N TYR A 126 -14.82 -2.27 -11.92
CA TYR A 126 -15.01 -2.71 -10.55
C TYR A 126 -13.86 -3.63 -10.08
N LEU A 127 -13.46 -4.60 -10.90
CA LEU A 127 -12.45 -5.60 -10.52
C LEU A 127 -11.01 -5.06 -10.55
N PHE A 128 -10.69 -4.17 -11.50
CA PHE A 128 -9.32 -3.76 -11.81
C PHE A 128 -9.11 -2.24 -11.87
N GLY A 129 -10.18 -1.47 -11.67
CA GLY A 129 -10.20 -0.02 -11.84
C GLY A 129 -10.18 0.41 -13.32
N SER A 130 -10.18 1.71 -13.56
CA SER A 130 -10.10 2.26 -14.92
C SER A 130 -8.66 2.26 -15.45
N PRO A 131 -8.42 1.82 -16.71
CA PRO A 131 -7.13 1.92 -17.37
C PRO A 131 -6.51 3.32 -17.30
N LEU A 132 -7.30 4.37 -17.52
CA LEU A 132 -6.79 5.75 -17.49
C LEU A 132 -6.30 6.16 -16.10
N SER A 133 -7.02 5.75 -15.04
CA SER A 133 -6.59 5.97 -13.67
C SER A 133 -5.37 5.12 -13.29
N ALA A 134 -5.20 3.94 -13.90
CA ALA A 134 -4.02 3.11 -13.68
C ALA A 134 -2.74 3.78 -14.22
N PHE A 135 -2.79 4.39 -15.42
CA PHE A 135 -1.65 5.16 -15.95
C PHE A 135 -1.28 6.32 -15.02
N ARG A 136 -2.26 7.15 -14.64
CA ARG A 136 -2.03 8.28 -13.73
C ARG A 136 -1.46 7.83 -12.38
N ALA A 137 -1.98 6.74 -11.83
CA ALA A 137 -1.47 6.18 -10.58
C ALA A 137 -0.04 5.66 -10.72
N SER A 138 0.31 5.05 -11.87
CA SER A 138 1.68 4.63 -12.15
C SER A 138 2.63 5.81 -12.14
N ASP A 139 2.30 6.86 -12.90
CA ASP A 139 3.14 8.08 -13.00
C ASP A 139 3.27 8.76 -11.63
N THR A 140 2.18 8.84 -10.87
CA THR A 140 2.16 9.45 -9.53
C THR A 140 3.03 8.67 -8.54
N LEU A 141 2.95 7.33 -8.55
CA LEU A 141 3.74 6.49 -7.64
C LEU A 141 5.22 6.49 -8.04
N GLU A 142 5.53 6.43 -9.33
CA GLU A 142 6.90 6.48 -9.84
C GLU A 142 7.56 7.82 -9.52
N ALA A 143 6.87 8.93 -9.76
CA ALA A 143 7.33 10.27 -9.40
C ALA A 143 7.58 10.36 -7.89
N TYR A 144 6.59 9.97 -7.06
CA TYR A 144 6.72 10.02 -5.60
C TYR A 144 7.91 9.20 -5.09
N VAL A 145 8.12 7.99 -5.61
CA VAL A 145 9.26 7.14 -5.22
C VAL A 145 10.57 7.81 -5.62
N SER A 146 10.68 8.31 -6.85
CA SER A 146 11.88 8.97 -7.34
C SER A 146 12.22 10.24 -6.56
N GLU A 147 11.21 10.96 -6.05
CA GLU A 147 11.38 12.19 -5.27
C GLU A 147 11.74 11.93 -3.80
N ASN A 148 11.23 10.84 -3.21
CA ASN A 148 11.31 10.60 -1.76
C ASN A 148 12.31 9.50 -1.36
N TYR A 149 12.76 8.66 -2.28
CA TYR A 149 13.62 7.51 -1.98
C TYR A 149 14.83 7.45 -2.93
N THR A 150 15.93 6.86 -2.45
CA THR A 150 17.08 6.51 -3.28
C THR A 150 16.88 5.14 -3.94
N ASP A 151 17.83 4.71 -4.77
CA ASP A 151 17.83 3.39 -5.42
C ASP A 151 17.97 2.20 -4.42
N SER A 152 18.05 2.51 -3.12
CA SER A 152 18.02 1.54 -2.02
C SER A 152 16.66 0.84 -1.86
N VAL A 153 15.60 1.34 -2.51
CA VAL A 153 14.27 0.72 -2.53
C VAL A 153 13.88 0.22 -3.91
N LYS A 154 13.01 -0.79 -3.96
CA LYS A 154 12.39 -1.29 -5.19
C LYS A 154 10.89 -1.34 -5.05
N THR A 155 10.22 -1.14 -6.18
CA THR A 155 8.77 -1.27 -6.30
C THR A 155 8.39 -2.41 -7.24
N ASN A 156 7.33 -3.16 -6.92
CA ASN A 156 6.75 -4.13 -7.83
C ASN A 156 5.66 -3.49 -8.71
N GLY A 157 5.25 -4.18 -9.77
CA GLY A 157 4.24 -3.68 -10.71
C GLY A 157 2.94 -3.21 -10.02
N LEU A 158 2.24 -2.29 -10.67
CA LEU A 158 1.02 -1.66 -10.17
C LEU A 158 -0.10 -2.70 -9.96
N ARG A 159 -0.74 -2.70 -8.79
CA ARG A 159 -1.89 -3.54 -8.40
C ARG A 159 -3.11 -2.68 -8.03
N TYR A 160 -4.29 -3.28 -7.92
CA TYR A 160 -5.54 -2.55 -7.61
C TYR A 160 -6.18 -3.20 -6.38
N ASP A 161 -6.45 -2.38 -5.37
CA ASP A 161 -7.12 -2.79 -4.15
C ASP A 161 -8.62 -2.53 -4.31
N ARG A 162 -9.40 -3.60 -4.43
CA ARG A 162 -10.84 -3.53 -4.66
C ARG A 162 -11.61 -2.96 -3.47
N ALA A 163 -11.14 -3.23 -2.25
CA ALA A 163 -11.79 -2.78 -1.03
C ALA A 163 -11.63 -1.26 -0.85
N LYS A 164 -10.42 -0.75 -1.13
CA LYS A 164 -10.13 0.70 -1.06
C LYS A 164 -10.48 1.44 -2.35
N ARG A 165 -10.63 0.72 -3.47
CA ARG A 165 -10.75 1.26 -4.83
C ARG A 165 -9.57 2.15 -5.24
N LEU A 166 -8.37 1.77 -4.78
CA LEU A 166 -7.14 2.51 -5.01
C LEU A 166 -6.10 1.65 -5.72
N TYR A 167 -5.26 2.28 -6.51
CA TYR A 167 -4.09 1.65 -7.09
C TYR A 167 -2.95 1.65 -6.08
N PHE A 168 -2.15 0.60 -6.09
CA PHE A 168 -0.99 0.51 -5.21
C PHE A 168 0.19 -0.17 -5.87
N THR A 169 1.39 0.13 -5.38
CA THR A 169 2.59 -0.66 -5.61
C THR A 169 3.10 -1.21 -4.29
N GLU A 170 3.76 -2.36 -4.35
CA GLU A 170 4.52 -2.89 -3.22
C GLU A 170 5.92 -2.28 -3.23
N ILE A 171 6.40 -1.83 -2.08
CA ILE A 171 7.74 -1.25 -1.90
C ILE A 171 8.51 -2.03 -0.83
N TYR A 172 9.81 -2.24 -1.06
CA TYR A 172 10.72 -2.94 -0.17
C TYR A 172 12.16 -2.47 -0.39
N GLY A 173 13.04 -2.73 0.59
CA GLY A 173 14.46 -2.40 0.47
C GLY A 173 15.18 -3.43 -0.42
N THR A 174 16.15 -2.98 -1.21
CA THR A 174 16.94 -3.85 -2.11
C THR A 174 17.61 -5.01 -1.37
N ASN A 175 18.03 -4.78 -0.12
CA ASN A 175 18.69 -5.78 0.72
C ASN A 175 17.75 -6.50 1.69
N ASN A 176 16.45 -6.20 1.68
CA ASN A 176 15.47 -6.78 2.60
C ASN A 176 14.10 -6.93 1.92
N VAL A 177 13.97 -8.00 1.14
CA VAL A 177 12.77 -8.32 0.34
C VAL A 177 11.63 -8.87 1.21
N THR A 178 11.88 -9.20 2.48
CA THR A 178 10.83 -9.71 3.39
C THR A 178 9.93 -8.60 3.95
N ASP A 179 10.40 -7.34 3.94
CA ASP A 179 9.69 -6.20 4.53
C ASP A 179 8.82 -5.45 3.51
N ILE A 180 7.96 -6.18 2.81
CA ILE A 180 7.08 -5.62 1.78
C ILE A 180 5.99 -4.75 2.42
N CYS A 181 5.92 -3.48 2.01
CA CYS A 181 4.84 -2.55 2.33
C CYS A 181 4.13 -2.10 1.06
N THR A 182 3.06 -1.30 1.21
CA THR A 182 2.30 -0.78 0.07
C THR A 182 2.29 0.75 0.03
N LEU A 183 2.45 1.30 -1.17
CA LEU A 183 2.21 2.70 -1.49
C LEU A 183 0.91 2.78 -2.29
N TYR A 184 -0.08 3.52 -1.80
CA TYR A 184 -1.34 3.72 -2.52
C TYR A 184 -1.35 5.08 -3.21
N SER A 185 -1.91 5.14 -4.42
CA SER A 185 -2.25 6.37 -5.11
C SER A 185 -3.72 6.69 -4.88
N ASP A 186 -3.98 7.88 -4.31
CA ASP A 186 -5.30 8.48 -4.16
C ASP A 186 -5.32 9.82 -4.93
N GLY A 187 -5.61 9.72 -6.22
CA GLY A 187 -5.51 10.85 -7.13
C GLY A 187 -4.06 11.35 -7.24
N THR A 188 -3.81 12.56 -6.75
CA THR A 188 -2.48 13.20 -6.72
C THR A 188 -1.70 12.92 -5.44
N TYR A 189 -2.30 12.26 -4.45
CA TYR A 189 -1.69 11.98 -3.15
C TYR A 189 -1.19 10.54 -3.08
N VAL A 190 -0.10 10.32 -2.35
CA VAL A 190 0.43 8.98 -2.06
C VAL A 190 0.32 8.68 -0.57
N ILE A 191 -0.33 7.55 -0.25
CA ILE A 191 -0.38 7.01 1.10
C ILE A 191 0.80 6.05 1.25
N ASP A 192 1.78 6.48 2.03
CA ASP A 192 3.05 5.79 2.20
C ASP A 192 3.11 5.00 3.51
N ASN A 193 2.85 3.70 3.41
CA ASN A 193 2.93 2.81 4.58
C ASN A 193 4.36 2.31 4.87
N TYR A 194 5.34 2.63 4.01
CA TYR A 194 6.71 2.17 4.15
C TYR A 194 7.56 3.15 4.96
N ARG A 195 7.40 4.46 4.73
CA ARG A 195 8.24 5.51 5.31
C ARG A 195 8.39 5.42 6.82
N ALA A 196 7.29 5.33 7.56
CA ALA A 196 7.34 5.28 9.03
C ALA A 196 8.10 4.04 9.53
N ARG A 197 7.95 2.90 8.84
CA ARG A 197 8.68 1.67 9.17
C ARG A 197 10.16 1.81 8.83
N ALA A 198 10.49 2.31 7.66
CA ALA A 198 11.87 2.53 7.22
C ALA A 198 12.61 3.47 8.18
N VAL A 199 11.99 4.60 8.55
CA VAL A 199 12.53 5.55 9.53
C VAL A 199 12.75 4.89 10.90
N ASN A 200 11.78 4.10 11.37
CA ASN A 200 11.95 3.38 12.65
C ASN A 200 13.11 2.39 12.62
N SER A 201 13.32 1.71 11.49
CA SER A 201 14.44 0.78 11.30
C SER A 201 15.78 1.52 11.31
N LEU A 202 15.91 2.59 10.52
CA LEU A 202 17.12 3.43 10.46
C LEU A 202 17.52 4.02 11.81
N MET A 203 16.52 4.36 12.64
CA MET A 203 16.75 4.94 13.96
C MET A 203 16.97 3.91 15.07
N SER A 204 16.90 2.60 14.79
CA SER A 204 16.89 1.56 15.84
C SER A 204 18.15 1.60 16.72
N ASP A 205 19.34 1.70 16.11
CA ASP A 205 20.61 1.72 16.84
C ASP A 205 20.78 3.00 17.63
N ALA A 206 20.41 4.15 17.04
CA ALA A 206 20.46 5.43 17.72
C ALA A 206 19.48 5.49 18.91
N ARG A 207 18.26 4.96 18.72
CA ARG A 207 17.27 4.79 19.79
C ARG A 207 17.82 3.92 20.91
N LEU A 208 18.50 2.81 20.57
CA LEU A 208 19.14 1.94 21.56
C LEU A 208 20.23 2.67 22.33
N LYS A 209 21.08 3.48 21.67
CA LYS A 209 22.09 4.31 22.35
C LYS A 209 21.46 5.29 23.35
N VAL A 210 20.40 5.98 22.96
CA VAL A 210 19.65 6.90 23.85
C VAL A 210 19.05 6.12 25.03
N GLN A 211 18.45 4.95 24.76
CA GLN A 211 17.87 4.11 25.80
C GLN A 211 18.91 3.60 26.79
N LEU A 212 20.08 3.13 26.31
CA LEU A 212 21.18 2.67 27.16
C LEU A 212 21.75 3.80 28.01
N ALA A 213 22.00 4.98 27.43
CA ALA A 213 22.47 6.14 28.19
C ALA A 213 21.52 6.53 29.35
N LEU A 214 20.21 6.45 29.12
CA LEU A 214 19.22 6.67 30.19
C LEU A 214 19.20 5.53 31.21
N ARG A 215 19.42 4.28 30.78
CA ARG A 215 19.46 3.12 31.66
C ARG A 215 20.70 3.10 32.55
N ASP A 216 21.83 3.57 32.05
CA ASP A 216 23.06 3.69 32.83
C ASP A 216 22.90 4.73 33.96
N ALA A 217 22.25 5.87 33.66
CA ALA A 217 21.97 6.90 34.65
C ALA A 217 20.79 6.56 35.58
N TYR A 218 19.78 5.85 35.06
CA TYR A 218 18.55 5.48 35.77
C TYR A 218 18.19 4.00 35.54
N PRO A 219 18.92 3.05 36.18
CA PRO A 219 18.73 1.62 35.95
C PRO A 219 17.28 1.16 36.19
N ASN A 220 16.67 1.69 37.26
CA ASN A 220 15.31 1.36 37.69
C ASN A 220 14.25 2.33 37.14
N GLY A 221 14.60 3.24 36.21
CA GLY A 221 13.67 4.21 35.65
C GLY A 221 12.51 3.55 34.90
N LYS A 222 11.29 4.06 35.02
CA LYS A 222 10.12 3.56 34.28
C LYS A 222 9.88 4.41 33.04
N PHE A 223 10.68 4.17 32.00
CA PHE A 223 10.60 4.86 30.73
C PHE A 223 10.83 3.94 29.52
N GLY A 224 10.26 4.32 28.38
CA GLY A 224 10.57 3.75 27.06
C GLY A 224 10.99 4.83 26.08
N VAL A 225 11.95 4.52 25.20
CA VAL A 225 12.40 5.43 24.14
C VAL A 225 11.83 4.96 22.81
N VAL A 226 11.14 5.85 22.11
CA VAL A 226 10.58 5.61 20.77
C VAL A 226 11.14 6.61 19.77
N SER A 227 11.30 6.16 18.53
CA SER A 227 11.69 7.02 17.42
C SER A 227 10.54 7.96 17.06
N ALA A 228 10.79 9.26 17.01
CA ALA A 228 9.78 10.25 16.62
C ALA A 228 9.92 10.67 15.15
N GLY A 229 11.15 10.66 14.60
CA GLY A 229 11.37 10.88 13.17
C GLY A 229 12.76 11.44 12.85
N ILE A 230 13.04 11.58 11.55
CA ILE A 230 14.25 12.20 11.01
C ILE A 230 13.83 13.52 10.35
N SER A 231 14.45 14.62 10.76
CA SER A 231 14.11 15.98 10.31
C SER A 231 14.53 16.26 8.87
N ALA A 232 15.64 15.68 8.42
CA ALA A 232 16.13 15.79 7.05
C ALA A 232 16.99 14.58 6.68
N PHE A 233 16.83 14.09 5.46
CA PHE A 233 17.71 13.08 4.88
C PHE A 233 18.79 13.75 4.01
N PRO A 234 19.98 13.15 3.86
CA PRO A 234 20.90 13.48 2.78
C PRO A 234 20.14 13.57 1.45
N GLU A 235 20.37 14.63 0.69
CA GLU A 235 19.73 14.88 -0.62
C GLU A 235 18.19 14.98 -0.59
N GLY A 236 17.57 15.03 0.59
CA GLY A 236 16.11 15.06 0.75
C GLY A 236 15.41 13.71 0.52
N LYS A 237 16.18 12.64 0.25
CA LYS A 237 15.66 11.30 -0.08
C LYS A 237 15.98 10.29 1.00
N LEU A 238 15.05 9.40 1.28
CA LEU A 238 15.23 8.33 2.24
C LEU A 238 16.08 7.21 1.61
N ASP A 239 17.25 6.97 2.22
CA ASP A 239 18.09 5.82 1.92
C ASP A 239 17.98 4.78 3.03
N VAL A 240 17.52 3.57 2.70
CA VAL A 240 17.37 2.47 3.67
C VAL A 240 18.64 1.65 3.87
N SER A 241 19.64 1.85 3.02
CA SER A 241 20.95 1.19 3.13
C SER A 241 21.93 1.96 4.01
N GLU A 242 21.66 3.25 4.24
CA GLU A 242 22.53 4.12 5.02
C GLU A 242 22.38 3.85 6.53
N GLN A 243 23.50 3.62 7.22
CA GLN A 243 23.53 3.66 8.67
C GLN A 243 23.58 5.11 9.13
N PHE A 244 22.45 5.60 9.61
CA PHE A 244 22.33 6.94 10.14
C PHE A 244 23.02 7.04 11.51
N SER A 245 24.29 7.47 11.50
CA SER A 245 25.10 7.67 12.70
C SER A 245 24.94 9.06 13.31
N ASP A 246 24.46 10.03 12.52
CA ASP A 246 24.27 11.42 12.93
C ASP A 246 22.94 11.60 13.67
N LEU A 247 23.00 11.59 15.00
CA LEU A 247 21.83 11.84 15.85
C LEU A 247 21.28 13.27 15.67
N SER A 248 22.07 14.24 15.20
CA SER A 248 21.66 15.66 15.14
C SER A 248 20.49 15.94 14.20
N ARG A 249 20.07 14.95 13.42
CA ARG A 249 18.88 14.99 12.55
C ARG A 249 17.69 14.19 13.10
N MET A 250 17.91 13.42 14.16
CA MET A 250 16.94 12.48 14.72
C MET A 250 16.17 13.05 15.90
N SER A 251 14.90 12.68 15.98
CA SER A 251 13.99 13.04 17.06
C SER A 251 13.57 11.79 17.83
N PHE A 252 13.57 11.87 19.16
CA PHE A 252 13.15 10.78 20.05
C PHE A 252 12.10 11.23 21.05
N ASP A 253 11.14 10.36 21.34
CA ASP A 253 10.24 10.54 22.47
C ASP A 253 10.66 9.60 23.62
N ILE A 254 10.76 10.16 24.82
CA ILE A 254 10.97 9.42 26.08
C ILE A 254 9.62 9.37 26.81
N ASN A 255 8.98 8.20 26.80
CA ASN A 255 7.69 7.99 27.43
C ASN A 255 7.89 7.49 28.86
N VAL A 256 7.50 8.30 29.84
CA VAL A 256 7.52 7.99 31.28
C VAL A 256 6.24 7.24 31.64
N SER A 257 6.38 6.03 32.15
CA SER A 257 5.25 5.14 32.45
C SER A 257 4.64 5.38 33.83
N THR A 258 5.25 6.23 34.66
CA THR A 258 4.78 6.54 36.01
C THR A 258 3.89 7.78 36.01
N ALA A 259 2.78 7.72 36.72
CA ALA A 259 2.00 8.90 37.03
C ALA A 259 2.81 9.79 37.99
N LEU A 260 3.10 11.01 37.55
CA LEU A 260 3.89 11.99 38.28
C LEU A 260 3.08 13.26 38.44
N THR A 261 3.35 13.99 39.51
CA THR A 261 2.91 15.38 39.60
C THR A 261 3.65 16.22 38.55
N LEU A 262 3.15 17.42 38.28
CA LEU A 262 3.74 18.34 37.30
C LEU A 262 5.21 18.66 37.63
N ASP A 263 5.49 18.87 38.92
CA ASP A 263 6.80 19.25 39.43
C ASP A 263 7.81 18.11 39.34
N ASP A 264 7.37 16.90 39.69
CA ASP A 264 8.18 15.69 39.61
C ASP A 264 8.46 15.33 38.15
N PHE A 265 7.47 15.50 37.27
CA PHE A 265 7.65 15.31 35.84
C PHE A 265 8.68 16.28 35.26
N ALA A 266 8.59 17.58 35.58
CA ALA A 266 9.53 18.58 35.08
C ALA A 266 10.97 18.31 35.54
N SER A 267 11.15 17.91 36.80
CA SER A 267 12.47 17.55 37.33
C SER A 267 13.03 16.32 36.62
N LEU A 268 12.24 15.25 36.52
CA LEU A 268 12.65 13.99 35.90
C LEU A 268 12.94 14.15 34.41
N ALA A 269 12.12 14.92 33.69
CA ALA A 269 12.33 15.20 32.28
C ALA A 269 13.64 15.96 32.04
N GLY A 270 13.95 16.99 32.84
CA GLY A 270 15.22 17.71 32.77
C GLY A 270 16.42 16.82 33.10
N GLU A 271 16.27 15.91 34.05
CA GLU A 271 17.24 14.89 34.39
C GLU A 271 17.55 13.91 33.25
N TYR A 272 16.52 13.36 32.60
CA TYR A 272 16.68 12.49 31.44
C TYR A 272 17.38 13.20 30.27
N ILE A 273 16.99 14.45 29.98
CA ILE A 273 17.66 15.25 28.94
C ILE A 273 19.14 15.48 29.28
N ARG A 274 19.47 15.78 30.53
CA ARG A 274 20.86 15.94 31.00
C ARG A 274 21.65 14.64 30.91
N ALA A 275 21.05 13.49 31.20
CA ALA A 275 21.71 12.19 31.07
C ALA A 275 22.07 11.88 29.61
N VAL A 276 21.15 12.12 28.67
CA VAL A 276 21.43 11.96 27.23
C VAL A 276 22.57 12.89 26.78
N ALA A 277 22.57 14.15 27.22
CA ALA A 277 23.64 15.10 26.89
C ALA A 277 25.00 14.70 27.52
N LYS A 278 25.01 14.21 28.77
CA LYS A 278 26.22 13.72 29.45
C LYS A 278 26.84 12.50 28.76
N ALA A 279 26.03 11.66 28.13
CA ALA A 279 26.48 10.54 27.30
C ALA A 279 27.06 10.98 25.94
N GLY A 280 27.16 12.29 25.67
CA GLY A 280 27.68 12.84 24.41
C GLY A 280 26.70 12.74 23.24
N LEU A 281 25.46 12.30 23.48
CA LEU A 281 24.45 12.14 22.44
C LEU A 281 23.78 13.50 22.16
N ARG A 282 23.70 13.87 20.88
CA ARG A 282 23.14 15.16 20.43
C ARG A 282 22.00 14.95 19.42
N PRO A 283 20.84 14.44 19.85
CA PRO A 283 19.68 14.31 18.98
C PRO A 283 19.10 15.67 18.62
N ALA A 284 18.56 15.83 17.40
CA ALA A 284 17.88 17.05 16.94
C ALA A 284 16.79 17.51 17.93
N HIS A 285 16.05 16.55 18.46
CA HIS A 285 14.92 16.82 19.33
C HIS A 285 14.70 15.65 20.30
N ILE A 286 14.48 15.99 21.58
CA ILE A 286 14.02 15.06 22.60
C ILE A 286 12.71 15.59 23.17
N ARG A 287 11.67 14.77 23.12
CA ARG A 287 10.42 15.05 23.82
C ARG A 287 10.21 14.04 24.92
N VAL A 288 10.08 14.50 26.15
CA VAL A 288 9.68 13.66 27.28
C VAL A 288 8.16 13.76 27.43
N ARG A 289 7.47 12.62 27.53
CA ARG A 289 6.01 12.53 27.72
C ARG A 289 5.71 11.76 28.99
N GLY A 290 4.80 12.24 29.83
CA GLY A 290 4.47 11.60 31.11
C GLY A 290 3.14 12.05 31.69
N GLY A 291 2.81 11.52 32.88
CA GLY A 291 1.53 11.76 33.55
C GLY A 291 0.43 10.75 33.16
N ASN A 292 -0.73 10.85 33.81
CA ASN A 292 -1.85 9.94 33.57
C ASN A 292 -2.37 10.13 32.14
N VAL A 293 -2.08 9.20 31.23
CA VAL A 293 -2.44 9.25 29.80
C VAL A 293 -1.73 10.39 29.03
N GLY A 294 -0.43 10.63 29.28
CA GLY A 294 0.38 11.53 28.44
C GLY A 294 0.03 13.02 28.53
N LYS A 295 -0.58 13.45 29.64
CA LYS A 295 -1.03 14.84 29.88
C LYS A 295 0.09 15.87 30.01
N HIS A 296 1.33 15.44 30.27
CA HIS A 296 2.47 16.34 30.40
C HIS A 296 3.52 16.03 29.35
N PHE A 297 3.99 17.07 28.66
CA PHE A 297 5.06 16.95 27.66
C PHE A 297 6.07 18.07 27.83
N LEU A 298 7.35 17.71 27.72
CA LEU A 298 8.47 18.65 27.65
C LEU A 298 9.25 18.37 26.38
N THR A 299 9.44 19.39 25.56
CA THR A 299 10.09 19.31 24.24
C THR A 299 11.37 20.13 24.26
N VAL A 300 12.52 19.52 24.00
CA VAL A 300 13.81 20.20 23.88
C VAL A 300 14.36 20.00 22.47
N LYS A 301 14.51 21.12 21.74
CA LYS A 301 15.15 21.16 20.42
C LYS A 301 16.63 21.52 20.60
N THR A 302 17.51 20.74 19.99
CA THR A 302 18.94 21.06 19.96
C THR A 302 19.22 21.86 18.67
N LEU A 303 19.91 23.00 18.79
CA LEU A 303 20.33 23.78 17.64
C LEU A 303 21.69 23.24 17.12
N PRO A 304 21.93 23.22 15.79
CA PRO A 304 23.09 22.54 15.20
C PRO A 304 24.48 23.07 15.62
N THR A 305 24.60 24.25 16.24
CA THR A 305 25.91 24.93 16.39
C THR A 305 26.34 25.31 17.80
N SER A 306 25.63 24.97 18.88
CA SER A 306 26.12 25.32 20.22
C SER A 306 25.46 24.55 21.35
N PHE A 307 26.20 23.60 21.93
CA PHE A 307 26.18 23.38 23.38
C PHE A 307 27.45 24.03 23.93
N PRO A 308 27.47 25.37 23.96
CA PRO A 308 27.50 26.03 25.25
C PRO A 308 26.44 27.15 25.33
N ALA A 309 25.57 27.06 26.35
CA ALA A 309 24.50 28.00 26.72
C ALA A 309 23.21 28.02 25.87
N PRO A 310 22.12 28.52 26.46
CA PRO A 310 21.12 27.79 27.24
C PRO A 310 20.18 26.95 26.36
N VAL A 311 19.55 25.93 26.97
CA VAL A 311 18.49 25.12 26.34
C VAL A 311 17.41 26.04 25.76
N SER A 312 17.33 26.19 24.44
CA SER A 312 16.22 26.87 23.81
C SER A 312 15.02 25.93 23.81
N VAL A 313 14.17 26.05 24.83
CA VAL A 313 12.92 25.33 24.92
C VAL A 313 11.91 26.03 24.00
N ALA A 314 11.62 25.44 22.84
CA ALA A 314 10.55 25.92 21.98
C ALA A 314 9.23 25.31 22.45
N PHE A 315 8.34 26.16 22.97
CA PHE A 315 7.02 25.78 23.44
C PHE A 315 5.97 26.21 22.41
N GLU A 316 5.14 25.28 21.94
CA GLU A 316 3.95 25.66 21.18
C GLU A 316 2.88 26.18 22.15
N PRO A 317 2.14 27.24 21.76
CA PRO A 317 1.55 28.16 22.71
C PRO A 317 0.16 27.69 23.14
N GLU A 318 -0.01 27.53 24.45
CA GLU A 318 -1.17 28.00 25.25
C GLU A 318 -1.12 27.51 26.70
N ASP A 319 0.02 27.02 27.20
CA ASP A 319 0.09 26.49 28.56
C ASP A 319 1.00 27.33 29.48
N PRO A 320 0.45 27.98 30.52
CA PRO A 320 1.21 28.60 31.62
C PRO A 320 2.29 27.67 32.22
N PHE A 321 2.14 26.36 32.02
CA PHE A 321 3.11 25.30 32.31
C PHE A 321 4.51 25.50 31.69
N ALA A 322 4.58 26.00 30.45
CA ALA A 322 5.85 26.18 29.73
C ALA A 322 6.80 27.15 30.44
N LEU A 323 6.25 28.26 30.97
CA LEU A 323 7.01 29.31 31.63
C LEU A 323 7.58 28.87 32.99
N TYR A 324 6.88 27.96 33.68
CA TYR A 324 7.27 27.42 34.98
C TYR A 324 8.48 26.48 34.86
N VAL A 325 8.48 25.59 33.87
CA VAL A 325 9.56 24.61 33.65
C VAL A 325 10.84 25.29 33.16
N ALA A 326 10.73 26.30 32.28
CA ALA A 326 11.88 27.08 31.83
C ALA A 326 12.64 27.74 32.99
N LYS A 327 11.91 28.32 33.97
CA LYS A 327 12.51 28.93 35.17
C LYS A 327 13.22 27.92 36.09
N LYS A 328 12.78 26.66 36.10
CA LYS A 328 13.35 25.60 36.94
C LYS A 328 14.59 24.96 36.30
N LEU A 329 14.66 24.91 34.96
CA LEU A 329 15.80 24.36 34.20
C LEU A 329 16.98 25.34 34.05
N MET A 330 16.77 26.64 34.27
CA MET A 330 17.81 27.68 34.24
C MET A 330 18.52 27.88 35.61
N LYS A 331 18.15 27.12 36.63
CA LYS A 331 18.84 27.03 37.93
C LYS A 331 19.64 25.74 38.01
#